data_AF-A0A973K1I6-F1
#
_entry.id   AF-A0A973K1I6-F1
#
_cell.length_a   1.000
_cell.length_b   1.000
_cell.length_c   1.000
_cell.angle_alpha   90.00
_cell.angle_beta   90.00
_cell.angle_gamma   90.00
#
_symmetry.space_group_name_H-M   'P 1'
#
loop_
_entity.id
_entity.type
_entity.pdbx_description
1 polymer ?
#
loop_
_entity_poly.entity_id
_entity_poly.type
_entity_poly.pdbx_seq_one_letter_code
_entity_poly.pdbx_strand_id
1 'polypeptide(L)' 'MKAVVPARAAWSAVLRSGQTLTVTDLHGNQAVDFLVYDAHDTSVRYSAPDTIHA' A
#
# COMPACT_ATOMS: atom_id res chain seq x y z
N MET A 1 8.67 0.83 10.33
CA MET A 1 7.95 -0.15 11.18
C MET A 1 7.99 -1.49 10.45
N LYS A 2 8.16 -2.61 11.17
CA LYS A 2 8.11 -3.96 10.60
C LYS A 2 6.89 -4.68 11.15
N ALA A 3 6.08 -5.26 10.29
CA ALA A 3 4.91 -6.05 10.65
C ALA A 3 4.81 -7.25 9.70
N VAL A 4 4.33 -8.39 10.22
CA VAL A 4 3.92 -9.53 9.41
C VAL A 4 2.41 -9.51 9.34
N VAL A 5 1.85 -9.43 8.14
CA VAL A 5 0.40 -9.44 7.92
C VAL A 5 -0.03 -10.90 7.69
N PRO A 6 -0.93 -11.45 8.52
CA PRO A 6 -1.44 -12.80 8.32
C PRO A 6 -2.17 -12.95 6.97
N ALA A 7 -2.24 -14.18 6.46
CA ALA A 7 -3.03 -14.47 5.27
C ALA A 7 -4.48 -13.99 5.46
N ARG A 8 -5.04 -13.34 4.42
CA ARG A 8 -6.41 -12.81 4.39
C ARG A 8 -6.69 -11.67 5.39
N ALA A 9 -5.66 -11.09 6.01
CA ALA A 9 -5.80 -9.93 6.89
C ALA A 9 -5.45 -8.62 6.16
N ALA A 10 -6.03 -7.52 6.64
CA ALA A 10 -5.71 -6.17 6.18
C ALA A 10 -4.69 -5.49 7.11
N TRP A 11 -4.00 -4.49 6.58
CA TRP A 11 -3.10 -3.63 7.34
C TRP A 11 -3.10 -2.22 6.74
N SER A 12 -2.94 -1.21 7.59
CA SER A 12 -2.85 0.19 7.19
C SER A 12 -1.86 0.95 8.06
N ALA A 13 -1.14 1.90 7.48
CA ALA A 13 -0.36 2.89 8.22
C ALA A 13 -0.26 4.20 7.42
N VAL A 14 0.08 5.28 8.11
CA VAL A 14 0.42 6.55 7.49
C VAL A 14 1.91 6.53 7.12
N LEU A 15 2.20 6.77 5.84
CA LEU A 15 3.55 7.09 5.39
C LEU A 15 3.73 8.61 5.33
N ARG A 16 4.77 9.12 5.98
CA ARG A 16 5.15 10.53 5.90
C ARG A 16 6.02 10.77 4.68
N SER A 17 6.05 12.01 4.20
CA SER A 17 6.93 12.42 3.10
C SER A 17 8.38 12.02 3.36
N GLY A 18 9.04 11.48 2.32
CA GLY A 18 10.41 10.97 2.37
C GLY A 18 10.56 9.56 2.94
N GLN A 19 9.49 8.91 3.40
CA GLN A 19 9.54 7.51 3.85
C GLN A 19 9.29 6.52 2.71
N THR A 20 9.87 5.32 2.85
CA THR A 20 9.69 4.21 1.91
C THR A 20 8.95 3.07 2.58
N LEU A 21 7.95 2.52 1.89
CA LEU A 21 7.29 1.25 2.25
C LEU A 21 7.90 0.13 1.42
N THR A 22 8.30 -0.96 2.08
CA THR A 22 8.69 -2.22 1.43
C THR A 22 7.67 -3.29 1.79
N VAL A 23 7.05 -3.88 0.77
CA VAL A 23 6.18 -5.07 0.90
C VAL A 23 6.97 -6.27 0.39
N THR A 24 7.11 -7.30 1.22
CA THR A 24 7.86 -8.52 0.88
C THR A 24 6.93 -9.71 0.94
N ASP A 25 6.77 -10.42 -0.17
CA ASP A 25 6.15 -11.74 -0.18
C ASP A 25 7.11 -12.74 0.47
N LEU A 26 6.69 -13.28 1.62
CA LEU A 26 7.51 -14.20 2.42
C LEU A 26 7.45 -15.64 1.92
N HIS A 27 6.47 -15.99 1.07
CA HIS A 27 6.20 -17.37 0.65
C HIS A 27 6.15 -17.57 -0.87
N GLY A 28 6.30 -16.49 -1.65
CA GLY A 28 6.64 -16.52 -3.08
C GLY A 28 5.48 -16.66 -4.06
N ASN A 29 4.22 -16.56 -3.59
CA ASN A 29 3.05 -16.53 -4.47
C ASN A 29 1.85 -15.78 -3.87
N GLN A 30 2.08 -14.81 -2.98
CA GLN A 30 1.02 -14.04 -2.33
C GLN A 30 0.79 -12.73 -3.09
N ALA A 31 -0.41 -12.59 -3.66
CA ALA A 31 -0.89 -11.31 -4.17
C ALA A 31 -1.42 -10.43 -3.02
N VAL A 32 -1.31 -9.11 -3.20
CA VAL A 32 -1.87 -8.10 -2.31
C VAL A 32 -2.68 -7.09 -3.12
N ASP A 33 -3.81 -6.68 -2.57
CA ASP A 33 -4.50 -5.49 -3.04
C ASP A 33 -3.80 -4.25 -2.46
N PHE A 34 -3.60 -3.23 -3.29
CA PHE A 34 -2.85 -2.03 -2.90
C PHE A 34 -3.70 -0.76 -3.09
N LEU A 35 -3.92 -0.05 -1.99
CA LEU A 35 -4.66 1.21 -1.95
C LEU A 35 -3.81 2.28 -1.24
N VAL A 36 -3.77 3.48 -1.80
CA VAL A 36 -3.07 4.64 -1.22
C VAL A 36 -3.98 5.85 -1.30
N TYR A 37 -4.02 6.60 -0.21
CA TYR A 37 -4.82 7.82 -0.05
C TYR A 37 -3.93 8.93 0.50
N ASP A 38 -4.31 10.18 0.25
CA ASP A 38 -3.78 11.27 1.08
C ASP A 38 -4.17 11.04 2.55
N ALA A 39 -3.23 11.25 3.46
CA ALA A 39 -3.41 10.94 4.88
C ALA A 39 -4.38 11.90 5.59
N HIS A 40 -4.67 13.05 4.99
CA HIS A 40 -5.54 14.09 5.52
C HIS A 40 -6.84 14.22 4.71
N ASP A 41 -6.88 13.71 3.48
CA ASP A 41 -8.07 13.70 2.63
C ASP A 41 -8.19 12.40 1.82
N THR A 42 -9.00 11.45 2.29
CA THR A 42 -9.20 10.16 1.62
C THR A 42 -10.03 10.24 0.33
N SER A 43 -10.53 11.42 -0.05
CA SER A 43 -11.10 11.61 -1.39
C SER A 43 -10.01 11.66 -2.47
N VAL A 44 -8.79 12.06 -2.09
CA VAL A 44 -7.59 12.01 -2.94
C VAL A 44 -6.92 10.66 -2.78
N ARG A 45 -6.75 9.93 -3.88
CA ARG A 45 -6.23 8.56 -3.88
C ARG A 45 -5.41 8.23 -5.11
N TYR A 46 -4.57 7.21 -4.98
CA TYR A 46 -3.89 6.58 -6.11
C TYR A 46 -4.91 6.10 -7.16
N SER A 47 -4.58 6.37 -8.42
CA SER A 47 -5.34 5.95 -9.60
C SER A 47 -4.43 5.12 -10.50
N ALA A 48 -4.69 3.81 -10.57
CA ALA A 48 -3.98 2.91 -11.46
C ALA A 48 -4.18 3.27 -12.95
N PRO A 49 -5.40 3.58 -13.43
CA PRO A 49 -5.61 4.02 -14.81
C PRO A 49 -4.81 5.27 -15.16
N ASP A 50 -4.85 6.31 -14.32
CA ASP A 50 -4.11 7.55 -14.60
C ASP A 50 -2.60 7.31 -14.61
N THR A 51 -2.11 6.41 -13.76
CA THR A 51 -0.69 6.01 -13.73
C THR A 51 -0.27 5.27 -14.99
N ILE A 52 -1.14 4.42 -15.55
CA ILE A 52 -0.88 3.68 -16.79
C ILE A 52 -0.88 4.62 -18.02
N HIS A 53 -1.64 5.71 -17.96
CA HIS A 53 -1.77 6.67 -19.06
C HIS A 53 -0.78 7.85 -19.02
N ALA A 54 -0.03 8.03 -17.93
CA ALA A 54 0.97 9.09 -17.74
C ALA A 54 2.31 8.77 -18.43
#